data_AF-A0A838WH07-F1
#
_entry.id   AF-A0A838WH07-F1
#
_cell.length_a   1.000
_cell.length_b   1.000
_cell.length_c   1.000
_cell.angle_alpha   90.00
_cell.angle_beta   90.00
_cell.angle_gamma   90.00
#
_symmetry.space_group_name_H-M   'P 1'
#
loop_
_entity.id
_entity.type
_entity.pdbx_description
1 polymer ?
#
loop_
_entity_poly.entity_id
_entity_poly.type
_entity_poly.pdbx_seq_one_letter_code
_entity_poly.pdbx_strand_id
1 'polypeptide(L)'
;PTGGRFMQGAPPFAVEVRSEGDYGVRAEREIQAKRADYFAAGPRVVWDVGVLRAEEIRVYRAESPDTPVIYARDETAEAEPAVPRWQFPVNELFA
;
A
#
# COMPACT_ATOMS: atom_id res chain seq x y z
N PRO A 1 0.73 -23.85 -11.24
CA PRO A 1 -0.18 -23.76 -10.06
C PRO A 1 0.56 -24.15 -8.77
N THR A 2 0.46 -23.36 -7.69
CA THR A 2 1.15 -23.62 -6.41
C THR A 2 0.62 -24.82 -5.61
N GLY A 3 -0.46 -25.45 -6.09
CA GLY A 3 -1.04 -26.65 -5.45
C GLY A 3 -1.66 -26.34 -4.09
N GLY A 4 -2.14 -25.11 -3.87
CA GLY A 4 -2.74 -24.68 -2.60
C GLY A 4 -1.72 -24.37 -1.49
N ARG A 5 -0.42 -24.43 -1.78
CA ARG A 5 0.63 -23.99 -0.85
C ARG A 5 0.84 -22.49 -0.97
N PHE A 6 1.28 -21.87 0.14
CA PHE A 6 1.75 -20.48 0.12
C PHE A 6 2.82 -20.31 -0.96
N MET A 7 2.75 -19.19 -1.69
CA MET A 7 3.75 -18.87 -2.70
C MET A 7 5.11 -18.65 -2.03
N GLN A 8 6.18 -19.15 -2.65
CA GLN A 8 7.53 -18.80 -2.24
C GLN A 8 7.91 -17.45 -2.87
N GLY A 9 8.14 -16.45 -2.02
CA GLY A 9 8.41 -15.08 -2.42
C GLY A 9 7.18 -14.16 -2.26
N ALA A 10 7.44 -12.88 -2.06
CA ALA A 10 6.41 -11.85 -2.02
C ALA A 10 6.26 -11.18 -3.40
N PRO A 11 5.04 -10.73 -3.75
CA PRO A 11 4.86 -9.87 -4.92
C PRO A 11 5.65 -8.57 -4.73
N PRO A 12 6.19 -7.96 -5.80
CA PRO A 12 6.96 -6.72 -5.71
C PRO A 12 6.11 -5.53 -5.27
N PHE A 13 4.77 -5.60 -5.43
CA PHE A 13 3.81 -4.58 -5.05
C PHE A 13 2.71 -5.20 -4.20
N ALA A 14 2.36 -4.56 -3.09
CA ALA A 14 1.24 -4.94 -2.22
C ALA A 14 0.35 -3.73 -1.92
N VAL A 15 -0.93 -3.99 -1.64
CA VAL A 15 -1.91 -2.95 -1.29
C VAL A 15 -2.62 -3.37 -0.01
N GLU A 16 -2.61 -2.48 0.98
CA GLU A 16 -3.41 -2.54 2.18
C GLU A 16 -4.55 -1.53 2.05
N VAL A 17 -5.80 -2.00 2.08
CA VAL A 17 -6.98 -1.13 2.04
C VAL A 17 -7.57 -1.09 3.43
N ARG A 18 -7.61 0.10 4.03
CA ARG A 18 -8.11 0.30 5.39
C ARG A 18 -9.61 0.09 5.46
N SER A 19 -10.05 -0.50 6.55
CA SER A 19 -11.43 -0.60 7.00
C SER A 19 -11.72 0.41 8.11
N GLU A 20 -12.98 0.54 8.55
CA GLU A 20 -13.37 1.47 9.62
C GLU A 20 -12.58 1.30 10.93
N GLY A 21 -12.13 0.08 11.24
CA GLY A 21 -11.33 -0.20 12.44
C GLY A 21 -9.87 0.25 12.33
N ASP A 22 -9.39 0.60 11.15
CA ASP A 22 -7.97 0.88 10.86
C ASP A 22 -7.61 2.36 11.06
N TYR A 23 -8.30 3.04 11.99
CA TYR A 23 -8.10 4.45 12.30
C TYR A 23 -7.87 4.70 13.79
N GLY A 24 -7.06 5.72 14.07
CA GLY A 24 -6.69 6.11 15.42
C GLY A 24 -5.32 5.56 15.84
N VAL A 25 -4.80 6.07 16.95
CA VAL A 25 -3.38 5.91 17.34
C VAL A 25 -2.93 4.45 17.41
N ARG A 26 -3.79 3.55 17.87
CA ARG A 26 -3.49 2.12 17.93
C ARG A 26 -3.41 1.51 16.52
N ALA A 27 -4.43 1.76 15.70
CA ALA A 27 -4.50 1.22 14.36
C ALA A 27 -3.34 1.70 13.47
N GLU A 28 -2.92 2.97 13.60
CA GLU A 28 -1.73 3.46 12.87
C GLU A 28 -0.46 2.65 13.18
N ARG A 29 -0.29 2.22 14.44
CA ARG A 29 0.84 1.38 14.85
C ARG A 29 0.71 -0.04 14.28
N GLU A 30 -0.50 -0.58 14.25
CA GLU A 30 -0.78 -1.91 13.70
C GLU A 30 -0.55 -1.92 12.17
N ILE A 31 -1.00 -0.89 11.46
CA ILE A 31 -0.73 -0.71 10.02
C ILE A 31 0.77 -0.52 9.75
N GLN A 32 1.46 0.28 10.57
CA GLN A 32 2.92 0.43 10.46
C GLN A 32 3.65 -0.90 10.65
N ALA A 33 3.28 -1.69 11.68
CA ALA A 33 3.87 -2.99 11.93
C ALA A 33 3.62 -3.97 10.77
N LYS A 34 2.38 -4.03 10.28
CA LYS A 34 2.00 -4.86 9.12
C LYS A 34 2.78 -4.50 7.87
N ARG A 35 2.97 -3.20 7.62
CA ARG A 35 3.80 -2.71 6.50
C ARG A 35 5.26 -3.12 6.65
N ALA A 36 5.81 -3.08 7.87
CA ALA A 36 7.17 -3.56 8.13
C ALA A 36 7.31 -5.07 7.82
N ASP A 37 6.32 -5.87 8.22
CA ASP A 37 6.26 -7.30 7.90
C ASP A 37 6.18 -7.55 6.39
N TYR A 38 5.41 -6.73 5.67
CA TYR A 38 5.42 -6.76 4.21
C TYR A 38 6.81 -6.52 3.66
N PHE A 39 7.45 -5.40 3.97
CA PHE A 39 8.80 -5.12 3.44
C PHE A 39 9.82 -6.19 3.80
N ALA A 40 9.75 -6.79 4.99
CA ALA A 40 10.59 -7.93 5.38
C ALA A 40 10.35 -9.17 4.51
N ALA A 41 9.14 -9.35 3.98
CA ALA A 41 8.79 -10.44 3.07
C ALA A 41 9.21 -10.19 1.60
N GLY A 42 9.51 -8.95 1.22
CA GLY A 42 10.12 -8.61 -0.08
C GLY A 42 9.37 -7.74 -1.11
N PRO A 43 8.13 -7.22 -0.91
CA PRO A 43 7.61 -6.14 -1.74
C PRO A 43 8.56 -4.95 -1.75
N ARG A 44 8.64 -4.28 -2.89
CA ARG A 44 9.40 -3.04 -3.08
C ARG A 44 8.54 -1.82 -2.81
N VAL A 45 7.23 -1.95 -3.01
CA VAL A 45 6.23 -0.89 -2.78
C VAL A 45 5.03 -1.46 -2.04
N VAL A 46 4.53 -0.70 -1.07
CA VAL A 46 3.26 -0.98 -0.37
C VAL A 46 2.39 0.27 -0.46
N TRP A 47 1.17 0.12 -0.98
CA TRP A 47 0.13 1.13 -0.85
C TRP A 47 -0.65 0.92 0.45
N ASP A 48 -0.92 2.01 1.16
CA ASP A 48 -1.86 2.09 2.28
C ASP A 48 -2.98 3.07 1.88
N VAL A 49 -4.17 2.51 1.63
CA VAL A 49 -5.32 3.23 1.10
C VAL A 49 -6.24 3.63 2.25
N GLY A 50 -6.40 4.93 2.47
CA GLY A 50 -7.35 5.47 3.43
C GLY A 50 -8.71 5.76 2.78
N VAL A 51 -9.79 5.19 3.32
CA VAL A 51 -11.15 5.24 2.74
C VAL A 51 -12.16 6.13 3.50
N LEU A 52 -11.88 6.59 4.72
CA LEU A 52 -12.89 7.29 5.55
C LEU A 52 -12.78 8.82 5.60
N ARG A 53 -11.58 9.40 5.44
CA ARG A 53 -11.38 10.83 5.67
C ARG A 53 -10.78 11.53 4.47
N ALA A 54 -9.59 11.08 4.07
CA ALA A 54 -8.80 11.75 3.06
C ALA A 54 -8.94 11.14 1.66
N GLU A 55 -9.48 9.91 1.55
CA GLU A 55 -9.62 9.19 0.27
C GLU A 55 -8.32 9.27 -0.55
N GLU A 56 -7.25 8.78 0.06
CA GLU A 56 -5.89 8.96 -0.42
C GLU A 56 -5.13 7.63 -0.46
N ILE A 57 -4.11 7.59 -1.30
CA ILE A 57 -3.19 6.48 -1.43
C ILE A 57 -1.83 6.92 -0.89
N ARG A 58 -1.36 6.27 0.17
CA ARG A 58 0.00 6.47 0.71
C ARG A 58 0.92 5.41 0.13
N VAL A 59 1.90 5.83 -0.66
CA VAL A 59 2.86 4.97 -1.33
C VAL A 59 4.15 4.92 -0.52
N TYR A 60 4.41 3.76 0.09
CA TYR A 60 5.65 3.48 0.80
C TYR A 60 6.59 2.66 -0.07
N ARG A 61 7.88 2.95 0.02
CA ARG A 61 8.94 2.22 -0.69
C ARG A 61 9.85 1.51 0.31
N ALA A 62 10.45 0.40 -0.10
CA ALA A 62 11.38 -0.35 0.74
C ALA A 62 12.59 0.51 1.15
N GLU A 63 13.06 1.44 0.29
CA GLU A 63 14.13 2.37 0.65
C GLU A 63 13.71 3.48 1.64
N SER A 64 12.40 3.75 1.79
CA SER A 64 11.87 4.81 2.65
C SER A 64 10.54 4.38 3.30
N PRO A 65 10.55 3.33 4.14
CA PRO A 65 9.33 2.63 4.57
C PRO A 65 8.48 3.42 5.58
N ASP A 66 8.98 4.55 6.10
CA ASP A 66 8.29 5.41 7.06
C ASP A 66 7.91 6.79 6.48
N THR A 67 8.26 7.06 5.23
CA THR A 67 8.00 8.35 4.57
C THR A 67 7.26 8.11 3.26
N PRO A 68 5.91 8.15 3.27
CA PRO A 68 5.14 7.88 2.08
C PRO A 68 5.13 9.10 1.14
N VAL A 69 4.93 8.83 -0.15
CA VAL A 69 4.34 9.80 -1.06
C VAL A 69 2.83 9.66 -0.97
N ILE A 70 2.11 10.77 -0.86
CA ILE A 70 0.66 10.77 -0.70
C ILE A 70 0.04 11.26 -2.01
N TYR A 71 -0.93 10.51 -2.52
CA TYR A 71 -1.76 10.91 -3.66
C TYR A 71 -3.21 11.04 -3.19
N ALA A 72 -3.76 12.24 -3.30
CA ALA A 72 -5.15 12.56 -3.02
C ALA A 72 -6.04 12.28 -4.24
N ARG A 73 -7.35 12.50 -4.09
CA ARG A 73 -8.27 12.58 -5.22
C ARG A 73 -7.80 13.59 -6.27
N ASP A 74 -8.21 13.38 -7.51
CA ASP A 74 -7.77 14.12 -8.70
C ASP A 74 -6.28 13.93 -9.09
N GLU A 75 -5.49 13.23 -8.29
CA GLU A 75 -4.12 12.85 -8.65
C GLU A 75 -4.07 11.45 -9.29
N THR A 76 -2.88 11.12 -9.81
CA THR A 76 -2.56 9.81 -10.40
C THR A 76 -1.46 9.16 -9.60
N ALA A 77 -1.79 8.07 -8.91
CA ALA A 77 -0.85 7.30 -8.12
C ALA A 77 -0.01 6.36 -9.00
N GLU A 78 1.10 5.88 -8.44
CA GLU A 78 2.06 4.99 -9.09
C GLU A 78 2.56 3.92 -8.13
N ALA A 79 3.26 2.92 -8.66
CA ALA A 79 3.88 1.86 -7.87
C ALA A 79 5.34 1.63 -8.29
N GLU A 80 6.07 2.68 -8.66
CA GLU A 80 7.50 2.63 -8.93
C GLU A 80 8.28 2.35 -7.65
N PRO A 81 9.29 1.46 -7.70
CA PRO A 81 9.80 0.77 -8.90
C PRO A 81 9.20 -0.64 -9.12
N ALA A 82 8.15 -1.00 -8.39
CA ALA A 82 7.55 -2.33 -8.40
C ALA A 82 6.72 -2.63 -9.67
N VAL A 83 6.03 -1.63 -10.22
CA VAL A 83 5.24 -1.74 -11.46
C VAL A 83 5.62 -0.58 -12.40
N PRO A 84 6.63 -0.76 -13.26
CA PRO A 84 7.19 0.33 -14.05
C PRO A 84 6.19 0.97 -15.02
N ARG A 85 6.12 2.30 -14.99
CA ARG A 85 5.27 3.19 -15.80
C ARG A 85 3.77 2.96 -15.61
N TRP A 86 3.38 2.14 -14.64
CA TRP A 86 1.98 1.98 -14.32
C TRP A 86 1.49 3.18 -13.54
N GLN A 87 0.28 3.61 -13.89
CA GLN A 87 -0.38 4.78 -13.35
C GLN A 87 -1.81 4.40 -13.04
N PHE A 88 -2.37 5.03 -12.01
CA PHE A 88 -3.71 4.76 -11.55
C PHE A 88 -4.38 6.05 -11.08
N PRO A 89 -5.44 6.53 -11.75
CA PRO A 89 -6.18 7.70 -11.29
C PRO A 89 -6.83 7.41 -9.95
N VAL A 90 -6.52 8.20 -8.91
CA VAL A 90 -7.01 7.93 -7.55
C VAL A 90 -8.54 7.94 -7.50
N ASN A 91 -9.18 8.77 -8.33
CA ASN A 91 -10.63 8.83 -8.44
C ASN A 91 -11.27 7.50 -8.86
N GLU A 92 -10.60 6.64 -9.63
CA GLU A 92 -11.15 5.33 -10.04
C GLU A 92 -11.31 4.37 -8.85
N LEU A 93 -10.56 4.55 -7.77
CA LEU A 93 -10.66 3.71 -6.57
C LEU A 93 -11.84 4.12 -5.67
N PHE A 94 -12.31 5.36 -5.77
CA PHE A 94 -13.32 5.96 -4.91
C PHE A 94 -14.57 6.43 -5.68
N ALA A 95 -14.79 5.89 -6.88
CA ALA A 95 -15.93 6.21 -7.76
C ALA A 95 -17.14 5.30 -7.50
#